data_AF-Q6BKR3-F1
#
_entry.id   AF-Q6BKR3-F1
#
_cell.length_a   1.000
_cell.length_b   1.000
_cell.length_c   1.000
_cell.angle_alpha   90.00
_cell.angle_beta   90.00
_cell.angle_gamma   90.00
#
_symmetry.space_group_name_H-M   'P 1'
#
loop_
_entity.id
_entity.type
_entity.pdbx_description
1 polymer ?
#
loop_
_entity_poly.entity_id
_entity_poly.type
_entity_poly.pdbx_seq_one_letter_code
_entity_poly.pdbx_strand_id
1 'polypeptide(L)'
;MNKLVKEFENPTWSDISTQLLKNPYNLKLWEKLVEAAESNNGNRINKISSRQEVDLLRASYENLLNKYPLLVNYWIRYAEWEFKLGNTQIANEIYEKSLLNLSYSIELWISYLNFKIKTIDSDVKKVLSVFESARSKIGYHFHSHEFYSLYLSFLQNYANDHNGFKLKYYVLLRIIIEIPIYHYGIFFKKLFTAINEKNLTMEVVGYLVPEKELPQFTNIKDMKTVSLKLKKIFTDVLITTQYKVFQVFYFEKKITRPYYDVSYLSNQEITNWNNYLNFIELNYPLDYVILSYERCVLTAANYSRFWIRYANFFINSMNYTIAKEILHRGLNFDNSYKLLIKLVDLELFTGDYLKARDLILSHVKANKLIPIKVYEKMISIERLMNPTDDEYLVNLVSEIIKQTNNAWFFKVILSYSLSSQVTLQLFESFESSFKSSFIYWSSWLFFNKKIDADNAAILAKSLQFLNDDDKLKINKINNYKKIASPRFDEEYDTLLDSFA
;
A
#
# COMPACT_ATOMS: atom_id res chain seq x y z
N MET A 1 -11.65 12.92 22.80
CA MET A 1 -12.84 13.76 22.54
C MET A 1 -13.53 14.30 23.80
N ASN A 2 -13.52 13.64 24.98
CA ASN A 2 -14.36 14.04 26.12
C ASN A 2 -13.78 15.08 27.12
N LYS A 3 -12.70 15.80 26.82
CA LYS A 3 -12.13 16.81 27.74
C LYS A 3 -12.11 18.25 27.24
N LEU A 4 -12.62 18.51 26.04
CA LEU A 4 -12.69 19.87 25.49
C LEU A 4 -14.12 20.45 25.49
N VAL A 5 -15.16 19.68 25.84
CA VAL A 5 -16.59 20.02 25.62
C VAL A 5 -17.16 21.12 26.55
N LYS A 6 -16.34 21.79 27.38
CA LYS A 6 -16.85 22.87 28.24
C LYS A 6 -16.31 24.21 27.76
N GLU A 7 -17.23 24.97 27.16
CA GLU A 7 -17.08 26.28 26.48
C GLU A 7 -16.50 26.18 25.07
N PHE A 8 -17.35 25.96 24.04
CA PHE A 8 -16.91 26.05 22.65
C PHE A 8 -17.66 27.14 21.88
N GLU A 9 -16.87 28.08 21.37
CA GLU A 9 -17.26 29.28 20.62
C GLU A 9 -17.80 29.02 19.21
N ASN A 10 -17.76 27.77 18.70
CA ASN A 10 -18.21 27.43 17.34
C ASN A 10 -19.32 26.35 17.32
N PRO A 11 -20.61 26.74 17.20
CA PRO A 11 -21.74 25.80 17.22
C PRO A 11 -21.77 24.86 16.02
N THR A 12 -21.28 25.30 14.85
CA THR A 12 -21.27 24.48 13.63
C THR A 12 -20.32 23.30 13.75
N TRP A 13 -19.15 23.53 14.33
CA TRP A 13 -18.17 22.47 14.61
C TRP A 13 -18.73 21.41 15.57
N SER A 14 -19.42 21.85 16.64
CA SER A 14 -19.97 20.95 17.65
C SER A 14 -21.08 20.04 17.08
N ASP A 15 -21.94 20.56 16.21
CA ASP A 15 -22.98 19.75 15.55
C ASP A 15 -22.35 18.70 14.61
N ILE A 16 -21.41 19.11 13.75
CA ILE A 16 -20.71 18.20 12.85
C ILE A 16 -19.94 17.11 13.64
N SER A 17 -19.28 17.50 14.73
CA SER A 17 -18.59 16.57 15.64
C SER A 17 -19.55 15.52 16.22
N THR A 18 -20.76 15.94 16.61
CA THR A 18 -21.81 15.03 17.09
C THR A 18 -22.31 14.08 15.99
N GLN A 19 -22.41 14.56 14.75
CA GLN A 19 -22.75 13.72 13.60
C GLN A 19 -21.64 12.72 13.28
N LEU A 20 -20.36 13.10 13.42
CA LEU A 20 -19.21 12.21 13.24
C LEU A 20 -19.14 11.13 14.32
N LEU A 21 -19.56 11.40 15.56
CA LEU A 21 -19.69 10.36 16.59
C LEU A 21 -20.68 9.27 16.18
N LYS A 22 -21.74 9.62 15.44
CA LYS A 22 -22.71 8.66 14.90
C LYS A 22 -22.21 7.95 13.64
N ASN A 23 -21.47 8.65 12.77
CA ASN A 23 -20.92 8.09 11.54
C ASN A 23 -19.43 8.48 11.33
N PRO A 24 -18.49 7.76 11.98
CA PRO A 24 -17.07 8.12 11.96
C PRO A 24 -16.37 7.91 10.61
N TYR A 25 -17.00 7.22 9.66
CA TYR A 25 -16.40 6.83 8.38
C TYR A 25 -16.81 7.74 7.21
N ASN A 26 -17.61 8.76 7.47
CA ASN A 26 -18.05 9.69 6.44
C ASN A 26 -17.00 10.79 6.20
N LEU A 27 -16.19 10.62 5.15
CA LEU A 27 -15.15 11.58 4.79
C LEU A 27 -15.71 13.02 4.64
N LYS A 28 -16.85 13.20 3.96
CA LYS A 28 -17.43 14.54 3.74
C LYS A 28 -17.75 15.29 5.04
N LEU A 29 -18.12 14.57 6.10
CA LEU A 29 -18.34 15.18 7.41
C LEU A 29 -17.03 15.63 8.05
N TRP A 30 -15.94 14.87 7.87
CA TRP A 30 -14.61 15.28 8.31
C TRP A 30 -14.10 16.51 7.55
N GLU A 31 -14.32 16.59 6.24
CA GLU A 31 -13.96 17.77 5.44
C GLU A 31 -14.68 19.02 5.96
N LYS A 32 -15.99 18.92 6.17
CA LYS A 32 -16.81 19.99 6.77
C LYS A 32 -16.36 20.36 8.18
N LEU A 33 -15.93 19.39 8.99
CA LEU A 33 -15.42 19.65 10.34
C LEU A 33 -14.17 20.53 10.30
N VAL A 34 -13.23 20.22 9.40
CA VAL A 34 -12.01 21.01 9.22
C VAL A 34 -12.35 22.39 8.68
N GLU A 35 -13.23 22.50 7.68
CA GLU A 35 -13.69 23.80 7.17
C GLU A 35 -14.35 24.66 8.26
N ALA A 36 -15.17 24.05 9.11
CA ALA A 36 -15.78 24.72 10.26
C ALA A 36 -14.73 25.14 11.29
N ALA A 37 -13.63 24.41 11.45
CA ALA A 37 -12.55 24.76 12.38
C ALA A 37 -11.66 25.91 11.87
N GLU A 38 -11.62 26.16 10.57
CA GLU A 38 -10.78 27.22 9.98
C GLU A 38 -11.33 28.64 10.12
N SER A 39 -12.61 28.74 10.46
CA SER A 39 -13.27 30.01 10.65
C SER A 39 -14.12 29.98 11.91
N ASN A 40 -14.12 31.07 12.67
CA ASN A 40 -15.04 31.25 13.79
C ASN A 40 -15.96 32.44 13.48
N ASN A 41 -17.27 32.21 13.49
CA ASN A 41 -18.30 33.22 13.15
C ASN A 41 -18.03 33.96 11.83
N GLY A 42 -17.50 33.26 10.82
CA GLY A 42 -17.18 33.82 9.49
C GLY A 42 -15.80 34.48 9.37
N ASN A 43 -15.10 34.70 10.49
CA ASN A 43 -13.73 35.21 10.47
C ASN A 43 -12.73 34.06 10.39
N ARG A 44 -11.82 34.11 9.40
CA ARG A 44 -10.73 33.13 9.30
C ARG A 44 -9.75 33.27 10.46
N ILE A 45 -9.26 32.13 10.94
CA ILE A 45 -8.23 32.07 11.97
C ILE A 45 -6.99 32.88 11.53
N ASN A 46 -6.42 33.63 12.45
CA ASN A 46 -5.23 34.45 12.24
C ASN A 46 -4.37 34.52 13.51
N LYS A 47 -3.28 35.28 13.48
CA LYS A 47 -2.33 35.37 14.62
C LYS A 47 -2.91 35.95 15.91
N ILE A 48 -4.07 36.61 15.84
CA ILE A 48 -4.76 37.25 16.97
C ILE A 48 -5.88 36.33 17.51
N SER A 49 -6.18 35.24 16.81
CA SER A 49 -7.16 34.23 17.25
C SER A 49 -6.83 33.66 18.62
N SER A 50 -7.88 33.24 19.34
CA SER A 50 -7.74 32.69 20.68
C SER A 50 -6.97 31.36 20.64
N ARG A 51 -6.28 31.03 21.73
CA ARG A 51 -5.58 29.75 21.86
C ARG A 51 -6.53 28.56 21.67
N GLN A 52 -7.77 28.69 22.14
CA GLN A 52 -8.79 27.64 22.01
C GLN A 52 -9.19 27.42 20.55
N GLU A 53 -9.33 28.48 19.75
CA GLU A 53 -9.61 28.39 18.32
C GLU A 53 -8.48 27.66 17.57
N VAL A 54 -7.23 27.99 17.89
CA VAL A 54 -6.06 27.33 17.29
C VAL A 54 -5.95 25.86 17.71
N ASP A 55 -6.20 25.55 18.98
CA ASP A 55 -6.19 24.17 19.48
C ASP A 55 -7.33 23.34 18.86
N LEU A 56 -8.50 23.95 18.61
CA LEU A 56 -9.61 23.32 17.90
C LEU A 56 -9.25 23.01 16.44
N LEU A 57 -8.60 23.94 15.75
CA LEU A 57 -8.08 23.74 14.39
C LEU A 57 -7.12 22.55 14.32
N ARG A 58 -6.11 22.54 15.19
CA ARG A 58 -5.11 21.45 15.29
C ARG A 58 -5.77 20.11 15.55
N ALA A 59 -6.64 20.04 16.55
CA ALA A 59 -7.35 18.81 16.89
C ALA A 59 -8.21 18.30 15.73
N SER A 60 -8.82 19.20 14.94
CA SER A 60 -9.64 18.82 13.79
C SER A 60 -8.79 18.20 12.68
N TYR A 61 -7.66 18.83 12.34
CA TYR A 61 -6.72 18.31 11.36
C TYR A 61 -6.06 17.00 11.80
N GLU A 62 -5.59 16.91 13.04
CA GLU A 62 -4.95 15.70 13.57
C GLU A 62 -5.90 14.51 13.57
N ASN A 63 -7.15 14.70 13.99
CA ASN A 63 -8.13 13.61 13.98
C ASN A 63 -8.49 13.16 12.56
N LEU A 64 -8.66 14.09 11.61
CA LEU A 64 -8.88 13.76 10.20
C LEU A 64 -7.70 12.96 9.64
N LEU A 65 -6.48 13.45 9.83
CA LEU A 65 -5.26 12.88 9.24
C LEU A 65 -4.83 11.57 9.92
N ASN A 66 -5.15 11.38 11.20
CA ASN A 66 -4.99 10.09 11.87
C ASN A 66 -5.94 9.04 11.28
N LYS A 67 -7.14 9.44 10.84
CA LYS A 67 -8.13 8.53 10.24
C LYS A 67 -7.87 8.30 8.75
N TYR A 68 -7.49 9.34 8.02
CA TYR A 68 -7.26 9.35 6.57
C TYR A 68 -5.88 9.95 6.25
N PRO A 69 -4.78 9.24 6.54
CA PRO A 69 -3.43 9.78 6.41
C PRO A 69 -2.98 9.98 4.97
N LEU A 70 -3.69 9.43 3.98
CA LEU A 70 -3.36 9.53 2.56
C LEU A 70 -3.88 10.82 1.90
N LEU A 71 -4.56 11.68 2.64
CA LEU A 71 -5.11 12.95 2.14
C LEU A 71 -4.04 14.04 2.04
N VAL A 72 -3.29 14.03 0.95
CA VAL A 72 -2.16 14.94 0.68
C VAL A 72 -2.50 16.42 0.89
N ASN A 73 -3.61 16.88 0.32
CA ASN A 73 -4.01 18.29 0.37
C ASN A 73 -4.24 18.80 1.80
N TYR A 74 -4.74 17.95 2.70
CA TYR A 74 -5.01 18.33 4.09
C TYR A 74 -3.72 18.40 4.91
N TRP A 75 -2.72 17.56 4.63
CA TRP A 75 -1.38 17.71 5.22
C TRP A 75 -0.74 19.04 4.82
N ILE A 76 -0.78 19.37 3.52
CA ILE A 76 -0.25 20.64 3.00
C ILE A 76 -0.97 21.82 3.64
N ARG A 77 -2.31 21.82 3.63
CA ARG A 77 -3.13 22.90 4.21
C ARG A 77 -2.88 23.06 5.70
N TYR A 78 -2.69 21.98 6.45
CA TYR A 78 -2.37 22.03 7.87
C TYR A 78 -1.00 22.68 8.14
N ALA A 79 0.04 22.26 7.40
CA ALA A 79 1.37 22.86 7.53
C ALA A 79 1.36 24.35 7.15
N GLU A 80 0.62 24.72 6.11
CA GLU A 80 0.44 26.12 5.70
C GLU A 80 -0.28 26.95 6.77
N TRP A 81 -1.26 26.39 7.49
CA TRP A 81 -1.92 27.06 8.61
C TRP A 81 -0.95 27.36 9.75
N GLU A 82 -0.18 26.37 10.20
CA GLU A 82 0.82 26.59 11.24
C GLU A 82 1.89 27.61 10.82
N PHE A 83 2.31 27.57 9.55
CA PHE A 83 3.22 28.57 9.02
C PHE A 83 2.62 29.99 9.02
N LYS A 84 1.35 30.15 8.61
CA LYS A 84 0.62 31.44 8.65
C LYS A 84 0.48 31.98 10.07
N LEU A 85 0.28 31.10 11.05
CA LEU A 85 0.23 31.44 12.48
C LEU A 85 1.61 31.81 13.06
N GLY A 86 2.69 31.56 12.33
CA GLY A 86 4.07 31.86 12.75
C GLY A 86 4.80 30.68 13.41
N ASN A 87 4.20 29.50 13.44
CA ASN A 87 4.76 28.31 14.05
C ASN A 87 5.56 27.49 13.01
N THR A 88 6.69 28.05 12.56
CA THR A 88 7.55 27.42 11.55
C THR A 88 8.05 26.03 11.93
N GLN A 89 8.40 25.82 13.20
CA GLN A 89 8.88 24.52 13.67
C GLN A 89 7.78 23.45 13.59
N ILE A 90 6.56 23.79 14.02
CA ILE A 90 5.42 22.87 13.96
C ILE A 90 5.05 22.57 12.50
N ALA A 91 5.06 23.58 11.63
CA ALA A 91 4.85 23.37 10.20
C ALA A 91 5.88 22.39 9.61
N ASN A 92 7.15 22.48 10.02
CA ASN A 92 8.18 21.52 9.62
C ASN A 92 7.87 20.10 10.07
N GLU A 93 7.50 19.93 11.34
CA GLU A 93 7.16 18.63 11.92
C GLU A 93 5.94 17.99 11.23
N ILE A 94 4.95 18.80 10.82
CA ILE A 94 3.79 18.33 10.05
C ILE A 94 4.23 17.78 8.70
N TYR A 95 5.10 18.49 7.96
CA TYR A 95 5.65 17.98 6.70
C TYR A 95 6.43 16.68 6.92
N GLU A 96 7.31 16.62 7.91
CA GLU A 96 8.08 15.40 8.20
C GLU A 96 7.19 14.21 8.60
N LYS A 97 6.16 14.46 9.43
CA LYS A 97 5.17 13.46 9.82
C LYS A 97 4.37 12.95 8.62
N SER A 98 3.99 13.83 7.71
CA SER A 98 3.23 13.44 6.51
C SER A 98 4.02 12.51 5.59
N LEU A 99 5.35 12.68 5.52
CA LEU A 99 6.23 11.83 4.70
C LEU A 99 6.27 10.37 5.16
N LEU A 100 5.91 10.06 6.41
CA LEU A 100 5.84 8.67 6.91
C LEU A 100 4.86 7.82 6.09
N ASN A 101 3.73 8.40 5.67
CA ASN A 101 2.71 7.72 4.87
C ASN A 101 2.73 8.12 3.39
N LEU A 102 3.25 9.32 3.08
CA LEU A 102 3.19 9.95 1.76
C LEU A 102 4.58 10.25 1.18
N SER A 103 5.58 9.42 1.50
CA SER A 103 6.97 9.56 1.02
C SER A 103 7.12 9.69 -0.50
N TYR A 104 6.15 9.22 -1.30
CA TYR A 104 6.20 9.25 -2.76
C TYR A 104 5.22 10.27 -3.38
N SER A 105 4.60 11.14 -2.56
CA SER A 105 3.71 12.18 -3.03
C SER A 105 4.49 13.36 -3.60
N ILE A 106 4.35 13.59 -4.91
CA ILE A 106 5.02 14.69 -5.60
C ILE A 106 4.56 16.06 -5.10
N GLU A 107 3.25 16.25 -4.91
CA GLU A 107 2.66 17.51 -4.47
C GLU A 107 3.15 17.89 -3.07
N LEU A 108 3.24 16.91 -2.17
CA LEU A 108 3.72 17.10 -0.81
C LEU A 108 5.18 17.55 -0.80
N TRP A 109 6.05 16.88 -1.55
CA TRP A 109 7.46 17.25 -1.65
C TRP A 109 7.66 18.63 -2.25
N ILE A 110 6.92 19.00 -3.31
CA ILE A 110 7.00 20.33 -3.92
C ILE A 110 6.57 21.40 -2.89
N SER A 111 5.48 21.18 -2.15
CA SER A 111 5.04 22.09 -1.09
C SER A 111 6.09 22.21 0.02
N TYR A 112 6.65 21.09 0.48
CA TYR A 112 7.67 21.07 1.53
C TYR A 112 8.96 21.78 1.10
N LEU A 113 9.43 21.56 -0.13
CA LEU A 113 10.62 22.22 -0.66
C LEU A 113 10.40 23.73 -0.81
N ASN A 114 9.22 24.17 -1.27
CA ASN A 114 8.87 25.59 -1.29
C ASN A 114 8.87 26.20 0.12
N PHE A 115 8.33 25.49 1.11
CA PHE A 115 8.40 25.90 2.52
C PHE A 115 9.86 26.02 3.00
N LYS A 116 10.71 25.04 2.68
CA LYS A 116 12.15 25.07 3.03
C LYS A 116 12.92 26.20 2.37
N ILE A 117 12.60 26.53 1.11
CA ILE A 117 13.20 27.69 0.43
C ILE A 117 12.75 29.00 1.09
N LYS A 118 11.47 29.12 1.49
CA LYS A 118 10.95 30.32 2.17
C LYS A 118 11.50 30.52 3.58
N THR A 119 11.87 29.43 4.24
CA THR A 119 12.40 29.40 5.63
C THR A 119 13.90 29.13 5.68
N ILE A 120 14.59 29.31 4.56
CA ILE A 120 16.02 29.00 4.45
C ILE A 120 16.81 29.85 5.44
N ASP A 121 17.66 29.18 6.20
CA ASP A 121 18.65 29.82 7.07
C ASP A 121 19.96 30.04 6.28
N SER A 122 21.07 30.33 6.97
CA SER A 122 22.37 30.45 6.31
C SER A 122 22.90 29.14 5.71
N ASP A 123 22.34 27.99 6.08
CA ASP A 123 22.83 26.67 5.69
C ASP A 123 22.05 26.08 4.51
N VAL A 124 22.40 26.58 3.33
CA VAL A 124 21.85 26.13 2.04
C VAL A 124 22.10 24.62 1.80
N LYS A 125 23.11 24.01 2.44
CA LYS A 125 23.42 22.57 2.27
C LYS A 125 22.35 21.70 2.92
N LYS A 126 21.72 22.13 4.02
CA LYS A 126 20.58 21.42 4.61
C LYS A 126 19.43 21.34 3.63
N VAL A 127 19.08 22.45 2.97
CA VAL A 127 18.02 22.46 1.96
C VAL A 127 18.37 21.57 0.76
N LEU A 128 19.64 21.56 0.33
CA LEU A 128 20.11 20.64 -0.70
C LEU A 128 19.89 19.15 -0.31
N SER A 129 20.14 18.79 0.95
CA SER A 129 19.92 17.43 1.44
C SER A 129 18.43 17.01 1.34
N VAL A 130 17.50 17.96 1.57
CA VAL A 130 16.06 17.73 1.41
C VAL A 130 15.71 17.54 -0.06
N PHE A 131 16.31 18.31 -0.98
CA PHE A 131 16.14 18.10 -2.43
C PHE A 131 16.64 16.72 -2.88
N GLU A 132 17.78 16.26 -2.37
CA GLU A 132 18.29 14.92 -2.69
C GLU A 132 17.41 13.81 -2.11
N SER A 133 16.91 13.98 -0.88
CA SER A 133 15.94 13.07 -0.30
C SER A 133 14.67 12.99 -1.15
N ALA A 134 14.12 14.14 -1.56
CA ALA A 134 12.98 14.19 -2.47
C ALA A 134 13.29 13.50 -3.80
N ARG A 135 14.46 13.76 -4.40
CA ARG A 135 14.89 13.13 -5.66
C ARG A 135 14.92 11.60 -5.57
N SER A 136 15.38 11.04 -4.44
CA SER A 136 15.42 9.59 -4.23
C SER A 136 14.03 8.94 -4.23
N LYS A 137 12.98 9.70 -3.89
CA LYS A 137 11.61 9.19 -3.81
C LYS A 137 10.78 9.50 -5.06
N ILE A 138 10.81 10.76 -5.52
CA ILE A 138 9.94 11.26 -6.60
C ILE A 138 10.69 11.61 -7.89
N GLY A 139 12.00 11.35 -7.97
CA GLY A 139 12.82 11.74 -9.12
C GLY A 139 12.43 11.09 -10.44
N TYR A 140 11.82 9.89 -10.40
CA TYR A 140 11.31 9.19 -11.57
C TYR A 140 9.83 9.46 -11.86
N HIS A 141 9.17 10.37 -11.12
CA HIS A 141 7.74 10.60 -11.28
C HIS A 141 7.46 11.19 -12.65
N PHE A 142 6.44 10.68 -13.36
CA PHE A 142 6.11 11.14 -14.72
C PHE A 142 5.84 12.65 -14.78
N HIS A 143 5.24 13.21 -13.73
CA HIS A 143 4.98 14.64 -13.58
C HIS A 143 6.05 15.42 -12.78
N SER A 144 7.26 14.89 -12.57
CA SER A 144 8.36 15.54 -11.79
C SER A 144 8.93 16.84 -12.36
N HIS A 145 8.39 17.35 -13.45
CA HIS A 145 8.86 18.58 -14.11
C HIS A 145 8.87 19.82 -13.21
N GLU A 146 7.86 20.01 -12.36
CA GLU A 146 7.81 21.11 -11.40
C GLU A 146 8.88 20.96 -10.32
N PHE A 147 9.04 19.75 -9.78
CA PHE A 147 10.08 19.43 -8.80
C PHE A 147 11.48 19.76 -9.34
N TYR A 148 11.81 19.28 -10.54
CA TYR A 148 13.13 19.54 -11.13
C TYR A 148 13.31 21.00 -11.55
N SER A 149 12.25 21.69 -11.96
CA SER A 149 12.32 23.13 -12.24
C SER A 149 12.62 23.91 -10.96
N LEU A 150 11.97 23.55 -9.84
CA LEU A 150 12.25 24.11 -8.52
C LEU A 150 13.69 23.81 -8.09
N TYR A 151 14.15 22.58 -8.27
CA TYR A 151 15.50 22.16 -7.88
C TYR A 151 16.58 22.90 -8.69
N LEU A 152 16.44 22.97 -10.02
CA LEU A 152 17.37 23.72 -10.88
C LEU A 152 17.37 25.22 -10.53
N SER A 153 16.21 25.80 -10.23
CA SER A 153 16.10 27.21 -9.82
C SER A 153 16.79 27.46 -8.47
N PHE A 154 16.64 26.54 -7.51
CA PHE A 154 17.37 26.58 -6.25
C PHE A 154 18.88 26.55 -6.47
N LEU A 155 19.39 25.58 -7.25
CA LEU A 155 20.83 25.48 -7.52
C LEU A 155 21.36 26.74 -8.21
N GLN A 156 20.60 27.32 -9.14
CA GLN A 156 20.99 28.53 -9.86
C GLN A 156 21.00 29.77 -8.95
N ASN A 157 19.95 29.96 -8.14
CA ASN A 157 19.78 31.15 -7.30
C ASN A 157 20.77 31.20 -6.12
N TYR A 158 21.19 30.04 -5.62
CA TYR A 158 22.11 29.94 -4.48
C TYR A 158 23.50 29.45 -4.88
N ALA A 159 23.85 29.44 -6.17
CA ALA A 159 25.20 29.09 -6.61
C ALA A 159 26.23 30.13 -6.15
N ASN A 160 27.37 29.63 -5.67
CA ASN A 160 28.57 30.43 -5.45
C ASN A 160 29.81 29.63 -5.86
N ASP A 161 30.96 30.28 -5.94
CA ASP A 161 32.20 29.66 -6.46
C ASP A 161 32.73 28.53 -5.56
N HIS A 162 32.25 28.42 -4.32
CA HIS A 162 32.77 27.50 -3.32
C HIS A 162 31.85 26.29 -3.04
N ASN A 163 30.56 26.34 -3.42
CA ASN A 163 29.58 25.31 -3.06
C ASN A 163 29.37 24.24 -4.14
N GLY A 164 29.92 24.42 -5.34
CA GLY A 164 29.82 23.45 -6.44
C GLY A 164 28.41 23.32 -7.05
N PHE A 165 27.48 24.23 -6.76
CA PHE A 165 26.10 24.13 -7.25
C PHE A 165 26.01 24.29 -8.76
N LYS A 166 26.93 25.03 -9.37
CA LYS A 166 27.02 25.16 -10.84
C LYS A 166 27.29 23.81 -11.50
N LEU A 167 28.31 23.07 -11.04
CA LEU A 167 28.57 21.69 -11.50
C LEU A 167 27.32 20.82 -11.28
N LYS A 168 26.75 20.86 -10.08
CA LYS A 168 25.57 20.05 -9.75
C LYS A 168 24.36 20.36 -10.63
N TYR A 169 24.15 21.63 -11.00
CA TYR A 169 23.09 22.05 -11.92
C TYR A 169 23.21 21.35 -13.27
N TYR A 170 24.41 21.36 -13.87
CA TYR A 170 24.61 20.74 -15.19
C TYR A 170 24.57 19.21 -15.13
N VAL A 171 25.14 18.60 -14.09
CA VAL A 171 25.04 17.14 -13.87
C VAL A 171 23.58 16.73 -13.67
N LEU A 172 22.82 17.47 -12.86
CA LEU A 172 21.40 17.22 -12.67
C LEU A 172 20.61 17.39 -13.97
N LEU A 173 20.88 18.45 -14.73
CA LEU A 173 20.26 18.65 -16.04
C LEU A 173 20.54 17.48 -16.99
N ARG A 174 21.77 16.95 -16.96
CA ARG A 174 22.18 15.78 -17.75
C ARG A 174 21.43 14.51 -17.35
N ILE A 175 21.15 14.33 -16.06
CA ILE A 175 20.33 13.22 -15.55
C ILE A 175 18.87 13.37 -15.98
N ILE A 176 18.29 14.57 -15.81
CA ILE A 176 16.86 14.83 -16.07
C ILE A 176 16.48 14.51 -17.51
N ILE A 177 17.32 14.86 -18.48
CA ILE A 177 17.02 14.66 -19.90
C ILE A 177 16.96 13.18 -20.32
N GLU A 178 17.38 12.25 -19.48
CA GLU A 178 17.30 10.80 -19.73
C GLU A 178 16.08 10.15 -19.06
N ILE A 179 15.36 10.90 -18.21
CA ILE A 179 14.16 10.45 -17.51
C ILE A 179 12.93 10.75 -18.38
N PRO A 180 11.99 9.80 -18.57
CA PRO A 180 10.79 10.03 -19.35
C PRO A 180 9.75 10.85 -18.56
N ILE A 181 9.99 12.14 -18.43
CA ILE A 181 9.08 13.10 -17.77
C ILE A 181 8.10 13.66 -18.81
N TYR A 182 6.85 13.91 -18.43
CA TYR A 182 5.82 14.46 -19.32
C TYR A 182 6.28 15.74 -20.04
N HIS A 183 6.75 16.74 -19.30
CA HIS A 183 7.26 18.00 -19.85
C HIS A 183 8.79 18.01 -20.03
N TYR A 184 9.37 16.92 -20.53
CA TYR A 184 10.81 16.79 -20.79
C TYR A 184 11.40 17.93 -21.65
N GLY A 185 10.62 18.47 -22.60
CA GLY A 185 11.07 19.51 -23.52
C GLY A 185 11.59 20.80 -22.85
N ILE A 186 11.13 21.11 -21.63
CA ILE A 186 11.61 22.26 -20.84
C ILE A 186 13.10 22.11 -20.54
N PHE A 187 13.53 20.90 -20.17
CA PHE A 187 14.92 20.62 -19.79
C PHE A 187 15.84 20.54 -21.00
N PHE A 188 15.37 19.96 -22.11
CA PHE A 188 16.09 20.02 -23.38
C PHE A 188 16.26 21.46 -23.87
N LYS A 189 15.25 22.32 -23.74
CA LYS A 189 15.39 23.76 -24.07
C LYS A 189 16.47 24.42 -23.21
N LYS A 190 16.51 24.15 -21.90
CA LYS A 190 17.56 24.65 -21.00
C LYS A 190 18.95 24.15 -21.44
N LEU A 191 19.07 22.87 -21.77
CA LEU A 191 20.32 22.25 -22.24
C LEU A 191 20.78 22.86 -23.57
N PHE A 192 19.90 22.92 -24.58
CA PHE A 192 20.23 23.49 -25.89
C PHE A 192 20.59 24.97 -25.82
N THR A 193 20.02 25.71 -24.86
CA THR A 193 20.42 27.09 -24.57
C THR A 193 21.81 27.15 -23.98
N ALA A 194 22.16 26.24 -23.07
CA ALA A 194 23.48 26.19 -22.44
C ALA A 194 24.60 25.77 -23.42
N ILE A 195 24.31 24.87 -24.37
CA ILE A 195 25.29 24.42 -25.37
C ILE A 195 25.27 25.27 -26.66
N ASN A 196 24.49 26.35 -26.69
CA ASN A 196 24.47 27.24 -27.83
C ASN A 196 25.84 27.94 -27.98
N GLU A 197 26.28 28.20 -29.21
CA GLU A 197 27.62 28.72 -29.53
C GLU A 197 27.96 30.02 -28.78
N LYS A 198 26.95 30.86 -28.50
CA LYS A 198 27.10 32.12 -27.78
C LYS A 198 27.28 31.97 -26.25
N ASN A 199 26.83 30.84 -25.69
CA ASN A 199 26.78 30.62 -24.24
C ASN A 199 27.76 29.53 -23.78
N LEU A 200 28.30 28.74 -24.71
CA LEU A 200 29.11 27.57 -24.40
C LEU A 200 30.52 27.97 -23.95
N THR A 201 30.94 27.42 -22.81
CA THR A 201 32.31 27.53 -22.30
C THR A 201 32.90 26.14 -22.10
N MET A 202 34.24 26.00 -22.10
CA MET A 202 34.90 24.72 -21.84
C MET A 202 34.59 24.17 -20.45
N GLU A 203 34.34 25.04 -19.48
CA GLU A 203 33.88 24.66 -18.15
C GLU A 203 32.53 23.91 -18.22
N VAL A 204 31.56 24.45 -18.99
CA VAL A 204 30.25 23.80 -19.21
C VAL A 204 30.39 22.49 -19.99
N VAL A 205 31.32 22.41 -20.95
CA VAL A 205 31.65 21.14 -21.62
C VAL A 205 32.17 20.12 -20.60
N GLY A 206 33.08 20.53 -19.73
CA GLY A 206 33.60 19.72 -18.62
C GLY A 206 32.52 19.19 -17.68
N TYR A 207 31.43 19.94 -17.50
CA TYR A 207 30.32 19.52 -16.65
C TYR A 207 29.32 18.59 -17.33
N LEU A 208 29.19 18.65 -18.66
CA LEU A 208 28.19 17.88 -19.42
C LEU A 208 28.73 16.57 -20.00
N VAL A 209 30.04 16.50 -20.23
CA VAL A 209 30.71 15.39 -20.91
C VAL A 209 31.57 14.61 -19.90
N PRO A 210 31.51 13.26 -19.89
CA PRO A 210 32.38 12.46 -19.04
C PRO A 210 33.87 12.73 -19.32
N GLU A 211 34.72 12.67 -18.29
CA GLU A 211 36.16 12.97 -18.40
C GLU A 211 36.87 12.17 -19.50
N LYS A 212 36.47 10.90 -19.71
CA LYS A 212 37.02 10.02 -20.75
C LYS A 212 36.74 10.50 -22.18
N GLU A 213 35.67 11.26 -22.37
CA GLU A 213 35.25 11.77 -23.69
C GLU A 213 35.68 13.23 -23.91
N LEU A 214 36.11 13.95 -22.86
CA LEU A 214 36.60 15.32 -22.96
C LEU A 214 37.71 15.52 -24.01
N PRO A 215 38.69 14.61 -24.19
CA PRO A 215 39.72 14.77 -25.22
C PRO A 215 39.16 14.96 -26.64
N GLN A 216 37.97 14.42 -26.92
CA GLN A 216 37.32 14.56 -28.22
C GLN A 216 36.73 15.95 -28.48
N PHE A 217 36.65 16.79 -27.44
CA PHE A 217 36.13 18.16 -27.49
C PHE A 217 37.23 19.19 -27.24
N THR A 218 38.24 18.89 -26.40
CA THR A 218 39.37 19.79 -26.12
C THR A 218 40.26 20.03 -27.34
N ASN A 219 40.33 19.08 -28.27
CA ASN A 219 41.15 19.20 -29.48
C ASN A 219 40.53 20.14 -30.54
N ILE A 220 39.30 20.60 -30.34
CA ILE A 220 38.56 21.45 -31.28
C ILE A 220 38.77 22.92 -30.91
N LYS A 221 39.32 23.72 -31.83
CA LYS A 221 39.63 25.15 -31.59
C LYS A 221 38.40 26.07 -31.63
N ASP A 222 37.33 25.65 -32.30
CA ASP A 222 36.13 26.47 -32.54
C ASP A 222 34.91 25.96 -31.74
N MET A 223 34.35 26.84 -30.90
CA MET A 223 33.18 26.55 -30.07
C MET A 223 31.93 26.22 -30.89
N LYS A 224 31.81 26.73 -32.11
CA LYS A 224 30.69 26.38 -32.99
C LYS A 224 30.71 24.89 -33.35
N THR A 225 31.89 24.34 -33.60
CA THR A 225 32.04 22.92 -33.94
C THR A 225 31.79 22.03 -32.71
N VAL A 226 32.26 22.43 -31.53
CA VAL A 226 31.94 21.77 -30.24
C VAL A 226 30.42 21.78 -30.01
N SER A 227 29.78 22.94 -30.17
CA SER A 227 28.33 23.14 -30.03
C SER A 227 27.54 22.23 -30.99
N LEU A 228 27.93 22.13 -32.26
CA LEU A 228 27.29 21.25 -33.25
C LEU A 228 27.41 19.76 -32.86
N LYS A 229 28.59 19.33 -32.40
CA LYS A 229 28.81 17.94 -31.97
C LYS A 229 27.95 17.60 -30.74
N LEU A 230 27.91 18.47 -29.73
CA LEU A 230 27.05 18.30 -28.56
C LEU A 230 25.56 18.29 -28.94
N LYS A 231 25.13 19.21 -29.81
CA LYS A 231 23.74 19.25 -30.30
C LYS A 231 23.34 17.94 -30.97
N LYS A 232 24.21 17.32 -31.77
CA LYS A 232 23.96 16.00 -32.37
C LYS A 232 23.73 14.94 -31.29
N ILE A 233 24.66 14.80 -30.34
CA ILE A 233 24.57 13.81 -29.25
C ILE A 233 23.26 13.98 -28.47
N PHE A 234 22.93 15.21 -28.07
CA PHE A 234 21.73 15.48 -27.28
C PHE A 234 20.43 15.40 -28.08
N THR A 235 20.49 15.50 -29.41
CA THR A 235 19.33 15.24 -30.28
C THR A 235 18.98 13.74 -30.28
N ASP A 236 19.98 12.86 -30.29
CA ASP A 236 19.74 11.41 -30.20
C ASP A 236 19.13 11.01 -28.83
N VAL A 237 19.60 11.65 -27.75
CA VAL A 237 19.00 11.51 -26.40
C VAL A 237 17.57 12.03 -26.36
N LEU A 238 17.29 13.16 -27.04
CA LEU A 238 15.94 13.73 -27.15
C LEU A 238 14.98 12.74 -27.82
N ILE A 239 15.37 12.18 -28.96
CA ILE A 239 14.54 11.22 -29.72
C ILE A 239 14.23 9.99 -28.86
N THR A 240 15.26 9.45 -28.18
CA THR A 240 15.11 8.29 -27.29
C THR A 240 14.16 8.59 -26.13
N THR A 241 14.30 9.75 -25.50
CA THR A 241 13.48 10.16 -24.35
C THR A 241 12.05 10.41 -24.79
N GLN A 242 11.84 11.08 -25.92
CA GLN A 242 10.52 11.30 -26.51
C GLN A 242 9.79 9.98 -26.76
N TYR A 243 10.48 8.97 -27.30
CA TYR A 243 9.91 7.64 -27.51
C TYR A 243 9.46 7.00 -26.20
N LYS A 244 10.32 7.02 -25.16
CA LYS A 244 9.98 6.47 -23.83
C LYS A 244 8.81 7.20 -23.19
N VAL A 245 8.77 8.53 -23.28
CA VAL A 245 7.65 9.36 -22.78
C VAL A 245 6.35 8.96 -23.48
N PHE A 246 6.37 8.73 -24.79
CA PHE A 246 5.17 8.30 -25.52
C PHE A 246 4.65 6.94 -25.05
N GLN A 247 5.54 5.98 -24.78
CA GLN A 247 5.16 4.67 -24.23
C GLN A 247 4.51 4.78 -22.85
N VAL A 248 5.09 5.58 -21.95
CA VAL A 248 4.55 5.78 -20.60
C VAL A 248 3.23 6.58 -20.65
N PHE A 249 3.15 7.60 -21.49
CA PHE A 249 1.96 8.43 -21.68
C PHE A 249 0.71 7.62 -22.08
N TYR A 250 0.89 6.52 -22.81
CA TYR A 250 -0.19 5.61 -23.17
C TYR A 250 -0.98 5.11 -21.95
N PHE A 251 -0.29 4.86 -20.84
CA PHE A 251 -0.89 4.43 -19.57
C PHE A 251 -1.33 5.62 -18.72
N GLU A 252 -0.48 6.65 -18.59
CA GLU A 252 -0.74 7.82 -17.73
C GLU A 252 -2.00 8.57 -18.13
N LYS A 253 -2.29 8.72 -19.43
CA LYS A 253 -3.51 9.40 -19.89
C LYS A 253 -4.81 8.72 -19.48
N LYS A 254 -4.76 7.45 -19.08
CA LYS A 254 -5.91 6.66 -18.64
C LYS A 254 -6.09 6.67 -17.12
N ILE A 255 -5.13 7.24 -16.37
CA ILE A 255 -5.24 7.44 -14.93
C ILE A 255 -6.00 8.75 -14.71
N THR A 256 -7.28 8.66 -14.34
CA THR A 256 -8.12 9.84 -14.10
C THR A 256 -8.00 10.34 -12.66
N ARG A 257 -7.68 9.44 -11.72
CA ARG A 257 -7.58 9.75 -10.29
C ARG A 257 -6.21 9.35 -9.73
N PRO A 258 -5.20 10.25 -9.73
CA PRO A 258 -3.86 9.98 -9.20
C PRO A 258 -3.74 10.16 -7.68
N TYR A 259 -4.83 10.47 -6.98
CA TYR A 259 -4.89 10.69 -5.54
C TYR A 259 -5.79 9.67 -4.83
N TYR A 260 -5.66 9.59 -3.50
CA TYR A 260 -6.49 8.71 -2.68
C TYR A 260 -7.93 9.23 -2.60
N ASP A 261 -8.89 8.31 -2.72
CA ASP A 261 -10.32 8.56 -2.54
C ASP A 261 -11.00 7.28 -2.04
N VAL A 262 -12.08 7.44 -1.27
CA VAL A 262 -12.79 6.31 -0.63
C VAL A 262 -13.57 5.47 -1.66
N SER A 263 -13.92 6.07 -2.80
CA SER A 263 -14.67 5.43 -3.87
C SER A 263 -13.81 4.41 -4.61
N TYR A 264 -14.44 3.33 -5.06
CA TYR A 264 -13.78 2.30 -5.85
C TYR A 264 -13.37 2.82 -7.23
N LEU A 265 -12.18 2.42 -7.68
CA LEU A 265 -11.67 2.56 -9.05
C LEU A 265 -12.53 1.75 -10.02
N SER A 266 -12.63 2.26 -11.25
CA SER A 266 -13.29 1.55 -12.35
C SER A 266 -12.48 0.32 -12.79
N ASN A 267 -13.16 -0.68 -13.36
CA ASN A 267 -12.49 -1.87 -13.91
C ASN A 267 -11.45 -1.54 -15.00
N GLN A 268 -11.67 -0.45 -15.73
CA GLN A 268 -10.73 0.04 -16.75
C GLN A 268 -9.44 0.57 -16.11
N GLU A 269 -9.54 1.38 -15.06
CA GLU A 269 -8.37 1.89 -14.32
C GLU A 269 -7.60 0.76 -13.65
N ILE A 270 -8.30 -0.20 -13.04
CA ILE A 270 -7.69 -1.39 -12.44
C ILE A 270 -6.86 -2.17 -13.48
N THR A 271 -7.44 -2.39 -14.67
CA THR A 271 -6.78 -3.09 -15.77
C THR A 271 -5.59 -2.28 -16.27
N ASN A 272 -5.74 -0.96 -16.39
CA ASN A 272 -4.66 -0.06 -16.78
C ASN A 272 -3.49 -0.11 -15.79
N TRP A 273 -3.73 -0.05 -14.48
CA TRP A 273 -2.69 -0.16 -13.46
C TRP A 273 -1.93 -1.47 -13.54
N ASN A 274 -2.61 -2.61 -13.71
CA ASN A 274 -1.92 -3.89 -13.87
C ASN A 274 -1.02 -3.93 -15.12
N ASN A 275 -1.54 -3.46 -16.26
CA ASN A 275 -0.77 -3.41 -17.49
C ASN A 275 0.40 -2.42 -17.39
N TYR A 276 0.20 -1.30 -16.70
CA TYR A 276 1.23 -0.31 -16.48
C TYR A 276 2.36 -0.85 -15.59
N LEU A 277 2.02 -1.51 -14.47
CA LEU A 277 3.00 -2.14 -13.60
C LEU A 277 3.77 -3.25 -14.31
N ASN A 278 3.11 -4.12 -15.08
CA ASN A 278 3.78 -5.12 -15.92
C ASN A 278 4.79 -4.48 -16.88
N PHE A 279 4.41 -3.38 -17.55
CA PHE A 279 5.30 -2.67 -18.46
C PHE A 279 6.50 -2.07 -17.73
N ILE A 280 6.28 -1.43 -16.58
CA ILE A 280 7.35 -0.79 -15.81
C ILE A 280 8.34 -1.82 -15.24
N GLU A 281 7.86 -2.92 -14.68
CA GLU A 281 8.70 -4.01 -14.14
C GLU A 281 9.69 -4.58 -15.16
N LEU A 282 9.31 -4.62 -16.44
CA LEU A 282 10.13 -5.20 -17.50
C LEU A 282 11.13 -4.21 -18.12
N ASN A 283 10.83 -2.91 -18.08
CA ASN A 283 11.53 -1.92 -18.91
C ASN A 283 12.29 -0.84 -18.13
N TYR A 284 12.08 -0.75 -16.82
CA TYR A 284 12.59 0.35 -16.00
C TYR A 284 13.35 -0.12 -14.75
N PRO A 285 14.26 0.70 -14.21
CA PRO A 285 15.04 0.35 -13.02
C PRO A 285 14.17 0.26 -11.77
N LEU A 286 14.69 -0.43 -10.75
CA LEU A 286 14.00 -0.71 -9.49
C LEU A 286 13.33 0.51 -8.85
N ASP A 287 14.01 1.65 -8.79
CA ASP A 287 13.46 2.87 -8.17
C ASP A 287 12.20 3.39 -8.90
N TYR A 288 12.15 3.23 -10.24
CA TYR A 288 10.97 3.58 -11.02
C TYR A 288 9.83 2.59 -10.74
N VAL A 289 10.15 1.29 -10.62
CA VAL A 289 9.19 0.24 -10.29
C VAL A 289 8.56 0.50 -8.92
N ILE A 290 9.39 0.75 -7.90
CA ILE A 290 8.95 1.10 -6.55
C ILE A 290 8.04 2.32 -6.56
N LEU A 291 8.46 3.41 -7.22
CA LEU A 291 7.62 4.61 -7.32
C LEU A 291 6.27 4.34 -8.00
N SER A 292 6.25 3.50 -9.03
CA SER A 292 5.02 3.15 -9.74
C SER A 292 4.06 2.34 -8.87
N TYR A 293 4.60 1.43 -8.06
CA TYR A 293 3.84 0.71 -7.04
C TYR A 293 3.29 1.65 -5.97
N GLU A 294 4.12 2.54 -5.42
CA GLU A 294 3.71 3.50 -4.38
C GLU A 294 2.60 4.44 -4.88
N ARG A 295 2.66 4.87 -6.14
CA ARG A 295 1.57 5.62 -6.80
C ARG A 295 0.30 4.77 -6.94
N CYS A 296 0.44 3.51 -7.36
CA CYS A 296 -0.69 2.61 -7.50
C CYS A 296 -1.40 2.40 -6.15
N VAL A 297 -0.66 2.05 -5.09
CA VAL A 297 -1.23 1.79 -3.77
C VAL A 297 -1.74 3.07 -3.09
N LEU A 298 -1.25 4.26 -3.45
CA LEU A 298 -1.88 5.53 -3.04
C LEU A 298 -3.31 5.65 -3.58
N THR A 299 -3.50 5.41 -4.88
CA THR A 299 -4.83 5.50 -5.53
C THR A 299 -5.75 4.34 -5.19
N ALA A 300 -5.17 3.17 -4.91
CA ALA A 300 -5.86 1.90 -4.74
C ALA A 300 -5.64 1.32 -3.33
N ALA A 301 -5.50 2.17 -2.31
CA ALA A 301 -5.13 1.74 -0.95
C ALA A 301 -6.11 0.73 -0.35
N ASN A 302 -7.39 0.81 -0.72
CA ASN A 302 -8.46 -0.11 -0.33
C ASN A 302 -8.51 -1.42 -1.15
N TYR A 303 -7.51 -1.70 -2.00
CA TYR A 303 -7.45 -2.90 -2.83
C TYR A 303 -6.28 -3.80 -2.44
N SER A 304 -6.54 -4.78 -1.57
CA SER A 304 -5.58 -5.82 -1.17
C SER A 304 -4.80 -6.46 -2.32
N ARG A 305 -5.39 -6.63 -3.51
CA ARG A 305 -4.68 -7.22 -4.65
C ARG A 305 -3.43 -6.44 -5.08
N PHE A 306 -3.42 -5.11 -4.98
CA PHE A 306 -2.27 -4.31 -5.40
C PHE A 306 -1.16 -4.34 -4.35
N TRP A 307 -1.53 -4.33 -3.06
CA TRP A 307 -0.60 -4.58 -1.96
C TRP A 307 0.04 -5.98 -2.03
N ILE A 308 -0.76 -7.02 -2.29
CA ILE A 308 -0.25 -8.40 -2.46
C ILE A 308 0.67 -8.48 -3.68
N ARG A 309 0.31 -7.84 -4.80
CA ARG A 309 1.16 -7.78 -6.00
C ARG A 309 2.50 -7.10 -5.69
N TYR A 310 2.47 -5.97 -4.98
CA TYR A 310 3.66 -5.22 -4.60
C TYR A 310 4.56 -6.04 -3.66
N ALA A 311 3.98 -6.72 -2.68
CA ALA A 311 4.73 -7.62 -1.81
C ALA A 311 5.33 -8.81 -2.60
N ASN A 312 4.58 -9.39 -3.54
CA ASN A 312 5.08 -10.49 -4.39
C ASN A 312 6.28 -10.08 -5.24
N PHE A 313 6.33 -8.84 -5.73
CA PHE A 313 7.49 -8.32 -6.45
C PHE A 313 8.78 -8.41 -5.61
N PHE A 314 8.71 -8.10 -4.32
CA PHE A 314 9.83 -8.24 -3.40
C PHE A 314 10.07 -9.67 -2.91
N ILE A 315 9.01 -10.48 -2.75
CA ILE A 315 9.15 -11.93 -2.46
C ILE A 315 9.93 -12.63 -3.58
N ASN A 316 9.62 -12.31 -4.85
CA ASN A 316 10.28 -12.89 -6.01
C ASN A 316 11.77 -12.48 -6.12
N SER A 317 12.14 -11.34 -5.55
CA SER A 317 13.53 -10.90 -5.42
C SER A 317 14.18 -11.29 -4.09
N MET A 318 13.55 -12.21 -3.34
CA MET A 318 14.01 -12.74 -2.04
C MET A 318 14.14 -11.67 -0.94
N ASN A 319 13.48 -10.52 -1.10
CA ASN A 319 13.50 -9.43 -0.15
C ASN A 319 12.25 -9.48 0.75
N TYR A 320 12.25 -10.44 1.68
CA TYR A 320 11.08 -10.72 2.51
C TYR A 320 10.79 -9.63 3.55
N THR A 321 11.81 -8.89 4.02
CA THR A 321 11.63 -7.81 5.00
C THR A 321 10.77 -6.69 4.42
N ILE A 322 11.12 -6.20 3.23
CA ILE A 322 10.34 -5.17 2.53
C ILE A 322 8.94 -5.69 2.19
N ALA A 323 8.82 -6.95 1.75
CA ALA A 323 7.51 -7.55 1.48
C ALA A 323 6.61 -7.57 2.72
N LYS A 324 7.14 -7.92 3.90
CA LYS A 324 6.40 -7.86 5.18
C LYS A 324 5.96 -6.43 5.49
N GLU A 325 6.86 -5.45 5.38
CA GLU A 325 6.55 -4.03 5.63
C GLU A 325 5.41 -3.54 4.72
N ILE A 326 5.42 -3.92 3.44
CA ILE A 326 4.36 -3.58 2.48
C ILE A 326 3.02 -4.19 2.90
N LEU A 327 3.00 -5.46 3.32
CA LEU A 327 1.77 -6.12 3.76
C LEU A 327 1.23 -5.53 5.06
N HIS A 328 2.10 -5.20 6.01
CA HIS A 328 1.73 -4.48 7.23
C HIS A 328 1.13 -3.11 6.93
N ARG A 329 1.76 -2.34 6.02
CA ARG A 329 1.20 -1.06 5.55
C ARG A 329 -0.17 -1.27 4.90
N GLY A 330 -0.31 -2.28 4.05
CA GLY A 330 -1.58 -2.62 3.41
C GLY A 330 -2.70 -2.92 4.42
N LEU A 331 -2.41 -3.65 5.49
CA LEU A 331 -3.39 -3.95 6.56
C LEU A 331 -3.89 -2.71 7.29
N ASN A 332 -3.11 -1.62 7.35
CA ASN A 332 -3.56 -0.36 7.95
C ASN A 332 -4.62 0.35 7.09
N PHE A 333 -4.71 0.04 5.79
CA PHE A 333 -5.63 0.69 4.84
C PHE A 333 -6.76 -0.22 4.37
N ASP A 334 -6.49 -1.53 4.24
CA ASP A 334 -7.43 -2.55 3.86
C ASP A 334 -7.44 -3.68 4.89
N ASN A 335 -8.54 -3.80 5.65
CA ASN A 335 -8.76 -4.88 6.62
C ASN A 335 -9.06 -6.25 5.97
N SER A 336 -8.74 -6.42 4.69
CA SER A 336 -8.91 -7.67 3.96
C SER A 336 -8.11 -8.82 4.58
N TYR A 337 -8.82 -9.88 4.94
CA TYR A 337 -8.22 -11.13 5.43
C TYR A 337 -7.20 -11.74 4.44
N LYS A 338 -7.28 -11.40 3.14
CA LYS A 338 -6.32 -11.89 2.13
C LYS A 338 -4.91 -11.34 2.38
N LEU A 339 -4.81 -10.07 2.81
CA LEU A 339 -3.52 -9.48 3.18
C LEU A 339 -2.97 -10.13 4.45
N LEU A 340 -3.84 -10.34 5.43
CA LEU A 340 -3.48 -10.99 6.68
C LEU A 340 -2.92 -12.39 6.43
N ILE A 341 -3.64 -13.22 5.67
CA ILE A 341 -3.18 -14.59 5.35
C ILE A 341 -1.84 -14.53 4.62
N LYS A 342 -1.68 -13.65 3.64
CA LYS A 342 -0.43 -13.52 2.89
C LYS A 342 0.76 -13.12 3.78
N LEU A 343 0.54 -12.21 4.73
CA LEU A 343 1.56 -11.81 5.71
C LEU A 343 1.90 -12.97 6.64
N VAL A 344 0.88 -13.65 7.17
CA VAL A 344 1.04 -14.82 8.04
C VAL A 344 1.80 -15.95 7.32
N ASP A 345 1.49 -16.21 6.05
CA ASP A 345 2.22 -17.17 5.22
C ASP A 345 3.70 -16.81 5.09
N LEU A 346 4.00 -15.52 4.94
CA LEU A 346 5.37 -15.04 4.84
C LEU A 346 6.11 -15.12 6.19
N GLU A 347 5.43 -14.81 7.31
CA GLU A 347 5.99 -15.01 8.65
C GLU A 347 6.34 -16.49 8.89
N LEU A 348 5.40 -17.40 8.59
CA LEU A 348 5.61 -18.84 8.68
C LEU A 348 6.76 -19.32 7.80
N PHE A 349 6.83 -18.83 6.56
CA PHE A 349 7.92 -19.16 5.63
C PHE A 349 9.29 -18.71 6.17
N THR A 350 9.35 -17.55 6.83
CA THR A 350 10.58 -17.06 7.45
C THR A 350 10.89 -17.66 8.82
N GLY A 351 10.02 -18.51 9.36
CA GLY A 351 10.19 -19.18 10.66
C GLY A 351 9.69 -18.40 11.88
N ASP A 352 9.02 -17.27 11.68
CA ASP A 352 8.50 -16.40 12.76
C ASP A 352 7.09 -16.85 13.22
N TYR A 353 6.98 -18.08 13.73
CA TYR A 353 5.69 -18.71 14.09
C TYR A 353 4.88 -17.92 15.14
N LEU A 354 5.55 -17.35 16.14
CA LEU A 354 4.90 -16.56 17.20
C LEU A 354 4.24 -15.29 16.64
N LYS A 355 4.94 -14.57 15.75
CA LYS A 355 4.37 -13.39 15.08
C LYS A 355 3.19 -13.76 14.20
N ALA A 356 3.30 -14.87 13.46
CA ALA A 356 2.20 -15.39 12.63
C ALA A 356 0.95 -15.67 13.48
N ARG A 357 1.12 -16.29 14.65
CA ARG A 357 0.06 -16.55 15.62
C ARG A 357 -0.55 -15.25 16.16
N ASP A 358 0.29 -14.32 16.61
CA ASP A 358 -0.14 -13.05 17.20
C ASP A 358 -0.95 -12.19 16.22
N LEU A 359 -0.58 -12.19 14.93
CA LEU A 359 -1.31 -11.49 13.88
C LEU A 359 -2.74 -12.03 13.70
N ILE A 360 -2.88 -13.36 13.63
CA ILE A 360 -4.20 -14.00 13.51
C ILE A 360 -5.05 -13.75 14.75
N LEU A 361 -4.48 -13.95 15.95
CA LEU A 361 -5.18 -13.73 17.21
C LEU A 361 -5.62 -12.27 17.37
N SER A 362 -4.78 -11.32 17.00
CA SER A 362 -5.11 -9.89 17.03
C SER A 362 -6.27 -9.57 16.08
N HIS A 363 -6.28 -10.16 14.89
CA HIS A 363 -7.39 -10.00 13.94
C HIS A 363 -8.70 -10.61 14.46
N VAL A 364 -8.65 -11.81 15.03
CA VAL A 364 -9.81 -12.48 15.64
C VAL A 364 -10.39 -11.66 16.80
N LYS A 365 -9.53 -11.08 17.66
CA LYS A 365 -9.98 -10.23 18.77
C LYS A 365 -10.59 -8.91 18.30
N ALA A 366 -10.08 -8.32 17.22
CA ALA A 366 -10.51 -7.00 16.75
C ALA A 366 -11.79 -7.04 15.90
N ASN A 367 -12.13 -8.17 15.28
CA ASN A 367 -13.21 -8.27 14.31
C ASN A 367 -14.35 -9.16 14.79
N LYS A 368 -15.59 -8.70 14.64
CA LYS A 368 -16.79 -9.49 14.99
C LYS A 368 -17.09 -10.58 13.96
N LEU A 369 -16.87 -10.29 12.69
CA LEU A 369 -17.13 -11.20 11.57
C LEU A 369 -15.79 -11.66 11.01
N ILE A 370 -15.45 -12.91 11.30
CA ILE A 370 -14.17 -13.50 10.92
C ILE A 370 -14.40 -14.51 9.79
N PRO A 371 -13.75 -14.34 8.63
CA PRO A 371 -13.84 -15.31 7.53
C PRO A 371 -13.32 -16.69 7.93
N ILE A 372 -13.96 -17.75 7.43
CA ILE A 372 -13.59 -19.16 7.71
C ILE A 372 -12.09 -19.41 7.45
N LYS A 373 -11.55 -18.85 6.37
CA LYS A 373 -10.13 -18.98 5.99
C LYS A 373 -9.15 -18.49 7.07
N VAL A 374 -9.56 -17.53 7.92
CA VAL A 374 -8.73 -17.06 9.04
C VAL A 374 -8.65 -18.13 10.12
N TYR A 375 -9.77 -18.79 10.44
CA TYR A 375 -9.79 -19.90 11.39
C TYR A 375 -9.05 -21.14 10.87
N GLU A 376 -9.20 -21.47 9.58
CA GLU A 376 -8.39 -22.53 8.95
C GLU A 376 -6.90 -22.25 9.11
N LYS A 377 -6.51 -20.99 8.89
CA LYS A 377 -5.13 -20.57 9.05
C LYS A 377 -4.68 -20.65 10.51
N MET A 378 -5.52 -20.26 11.46
CA MET A 378 -5.26 -20.40 12.89
C MET A 378 -4.98 -21.85 13.27
N ILE A 379 -5.84 -22.79 12.87
CA ILE A 379 -5.67 -24.23 13.10
C ILE A 379 -4.35 -24.72 12.49
N SER A 380 -4.02 -24.27 11.27
CA SER A 380 -2.77 -24.67 10.62
C SER A 380 -1.52 -24.19 11.37
N ILE A 381 -1.54 -22.97 11.94
CA ILE A 381 -0.41 -22.43 12.72
C ILE A 381 -0.25 -23.25 14.01
N GLU A 382 -1.35 -23.50 14.70
CA GLU A 382 -1.34 -24.22 15.97
C GLU A 382 -0.87 -25.67 15.80
N ARG A 383 -1.25 -26.34 14.70
CA ARG A 383 -0.70 -27.66 14.38
C ARG A 383 0.78 -27.63 14.00
N LEU A 384 1.25 -26.58 13.33
CA LEU A 384 2.68 -26.43 13.03
C LEU A 384 3.51 -26.21 14.30
N MET A 385 2.97 -25.46 15.26
CA MET A 385 3.63 -25.20 16.54
C MET A 385 3.60 -26.40 17.48
N ASN A 386 2.47 -27.15 17.50
CA ASN A 386 2.25 -28.31 18.36
C ASN A 386 1.96 -29.56 17.50
N PRO A 387 2.99 -30.19 16.90
CA PRO A 387 2.81 -31.23 15.88
C PRO A 387 2.28 -32.57 16.40
N THR A 388 2.36 -32.83 17.71
CA THR A 388 2.00 -34.12 18.33
C THR A 388 0.83 -34.03 19.30
N ASP A 389 0.37 -32.83 19.64
CA ASP A 389 -0.68 -32.61 20.64
C ASP A 389 -2.06 -32.60 19.95
N ASP A 390 -2.60 -33.80 19.79
CA ASP A 390 -3.91 -34.01 19.15
C ASP A 390 -5.07 -33.49 20.03
N GLU A 391 -4.96 -33.63 21.36
CA GLU A 391 -5.97 -33.15 22.30
C GLU A 391 -6.10 -31.64 22.26
N TYR A 392 -4.97 -30.92 22.28
CA TYR A 392 -4.95 -29.47 22.14
C TYR A 392 -5.64 -28.99 20.86
N LEU A 393 -5.31 -29.61 19.71
CA LEU A 393 -5.88 -29.20 18.42
C LEU A 393 -7.40 -29.45 18.38
N VAL A 394 -7.86 -30.59 18.90
CA VAL A 394 -9.29 -30.93 18.94
C VAL A 394 -10.05 -30.01 19.89
N ASN A 395 -9.46 -29.65 21.03
CA ASN A 395 -10.06 -28.67 21.96
C ASN A 395 -10.20 -27.30 21.29
N LEU A 396 -9.16 -26.83 20.60
CA LEU A 396 -9.22 -25.57 19.85
C LEU A 396 -10.32 -25.60 18.77
N VAL A 397 -10.37 -26.67 17.96
CA VAL A 397 -11.39 -26.80 16.91
C VAL A 397 -12.80 -26.87 17.52
N SER A 398 -12.95 -27.53 18.67
CA SER A 398 -14.22 -27.58 19.41
C SER A 398 -14.68 -26.18 19.84
N GLU A 399 -13.77 -25.33 20.32
CA GLU A 399 -14.07 -23.93 20.65
C GLU A 399 -14.47 -23.13 19.42
N ILE A 400 -13.75 -23.29 18.30
CA ILE A 400 -14.07 -22.64 17.02
C ILE A 400 -15.47 -23.06 16.54
N ILE A 401 -15.81 -24.36 16.61
CA ILE A 401 -17.14 -24.87 16.23
C ILE A 401 -18.22 -24.25 17.11
N LYS A 402 -18.02 -24.21 18.43
CA LYS A 402 -18.98 -23.59 19.37
C LYS A 402 -19.19 -22.11 19.07
N GLN A 403 -18.12 -21.37 18.76
CA GLN A 403 -18.19 -19.94 18.50
C GLN A 403 -18.83 -19.61 17.14
N THR A 404 -18.52 -20.40 16.11
CA THR A 404 -18.96 -20.13 14.72
C THR A 404 -20.25 -20.83 14.35
N ASN A 405 -20.65 -21.86 15.10
CA ASN A 405 -21.74 -22.79 14.79
C ASN A 405 -21.67 -23.32 13.34
N ASN A 406 -20.46 -23.64 12.87
CA ASN A 406 -20.21 -24.00 11.48
C ASN A 406 -19.65 -25.43 11.35
N ALA A 407 -20.37 -26.30 10.65
CA ALA A 407 -19.99 -27.70 10.43
C ALA A 407 -18.76 -27.88 9.52
N TRP A 408 -18.33 -26.83 8.81
CA TRP A 408 -17.14 -26.88 7.96
C TRP A 408 -15.87 -27.32 8.70
N PHE A 409 -15.74 -27.01 9.99
CA PHE A 409 -14.53 -27.34 10.75
C PHE A 409 -14.37 -28.85 11.02
N PHE A 410 -15.43 -29.65 10.94
CA PHE A 410 -15.31 -31.12 10.92
C PHE A 410 -14.62 -31.62 9.65
N LYS A 411 -14.76 -30.90 8.54
CA LYS A 411 -14.02 -31.16 7.32
C LYS A 411 -12.55 -30.74 7.50
N VAL A 412 -12.32 -29.53 8.00
CA VAL A 412 -10.97 -28.98 8.21
C VAL A 412 -10.12 -29.90 9.10
N ILE A 413 -10.67 -30.39 10.21
CA ILE A 413 -9.89 -31.20 11.16
C ILE A 413 -9.42 -32.53 10.56
N LEU A 414 -10.18 -33.12 9.62
CA LEU A 414 -9.84 -34.38 8.96
C LEU A 414 -8.66 -34.28 7.98
N SER A 415 -8.28 -33.05 7.60
CA SER A 415 -7.08 -32.81 6.79
C SER A 415 -5.77 -33.04 7.57
N TYR A 416 -5.85 -33.17 8.90
CA TYR A 416 -4.72 -33.43 9.77
C TYR A 416 -4.68 -34.91 10.19
N SER A 417 -3.49 -35.41 10.49
CA SER A 417 -3.29 -36.76 11.05
C SER A 417 -3.52 -36.71 12.56
N LEU A 418 -4.65 -37.24 13.02
CA LEU A 418 -5.07 -37.24 14.43
C LEU A 418 -5.38 -38.67 14.87
N SER A 419 -5.26 -38.92 16.17
CA SER A 419 -5.73 -40.17 16.77
C SER A 419 -7.23 -40.38 16.53
N SER A 420 -7.60 -41.62 16.19
CA SER A 420 -8.99 -41.98 15.90
C SER A 420 -9.90 -41.79 17.11
N GLN A 421 -9.38 -42.03 18.32
CA GLN A 421 -10.15 -41.90 19.56
C GLN A 421 -10.57 -40.46 19.83
N VAL A 422 -9.65 -39.51 19.79
CA VAL A 422 -9.94 -38.10 20.07
C VAL A 422 -10.83 -37.49 18.98
N THR A 423 -10.61 -37.89 17.72
CA THR A 423 -11.45 -37.46 16.59
C THR A 423 -12.88 -37.98 16.71
N LEU A 424 -13.08 -39.24 17.13
CA LEU A 424 -14.41 -39.81 17.36
C LEU A 424 -15.16 -39.06 18.47
N GLN A 425 -14.49 -38.77 19.60
CA GLN A 425 -15.05 -38.02 20.71
C GLN A 425 -15.54 -36.63 20.29
N LEU A 426 -14.82 -35.97 19.38
CA LEU A 426 -15.25 -34.70 18.80
C LEU A 426 -16.59 -34.83 18.08
N PHE A 427 -16.72 -35.80 17.16
CA PHE A 427 -17.98 -36.01 16.44
C PHE A 427 -19.12 -36.31 17.42
N GLU A 428 -18.96 -37.29 18.30
CA GLU A 428 -19.98 -37.67 19.28
C GLU A 428 -20.47 -36.49 20.13
N SER A 429 -19.55 -35.60 20.54
CA SER A 429 -19.89 -34.43 21.37
C SER A 429 -20.80 -33.40 20.67
N PHE A 430 -20.79 -33.33 19.33
CA PHE A 430 -21.54 -32.35 18.55
C PHE A 430 -22.69 -32.96 17.72
N GLU A 431 -22.92 -34.28 17.81
CA GLU A 431 -23.99 -34.98 17.10
C GLU A 431 -25.34 -34.30 17.31
N SER A 432 -25.65 -33.87 18.54
CA SER A 432 -26.91 -33.23 18.87
C SER A 432 -27.11 -31.85 18.23
N SER A 433 -26.02 -31.10 18.04
CA SER A 433 -26.04 -29.72 17.55
C SER A 433 -26.10 -29.64 16.02
N PHE A 434 -25.55 -30.63 15.31
CA PHE A 434 -25.44 -30.63 13.85
C PHE A 434 -26.24 -31.73 13.15
N LYS A 435 -27.31 -32.25 13.79
CA LYS A 435 -28.17 -33.32 13.24
C LYS A 435 -28.66 -33.06 11.82
N SER A 436 -29.01 -31.82 11.49
CA SER A 436 -29.51 -31.44 10.16
C SER A 436 -28.42 -31.06 9.16
N SER A 437 -27.13 -31.14 9.53
CA SER A 437 -26.03 -30.68 8.70
C SER A 437 -25.48 -31.79 7.82
N PHE A 438 -25.61 -31.63 6.50
CA PHE A 438 -24.99 -32.52 5.51
C PHE A 438 -23.46 -32.60 5.66
N ILE A 439 -22.80 -31.45 5.86
CA ILE A 439 -21.33 -31.37 5.98
C ILE A 439 -20.82 -32.15 7.19
N TYR A 440 -21.55 -32.09 8.30
CA TYR A 440 -21.22 -32.85 9.51
C TYR A 440 -21.23 -34.37 9.25
N TRP A 441 -22.35 -34.88 8.72
CA TRP A 441 -22.50 -36.32 8.49
C TRP A 441 -21.58 -36.83 7.38
N SER A 442 -21.37 -36.06 6.30
CA SER A 442 -20.43 -36.44 5.24
C SER A 442 -19.00 -36.50 5.74
N SER A 443 -18.60 -35.58 6.64
CA SER A 443 -17.30 -35.60 7.31
C SER A 443 -17.15 -36.84 8.21
N TRP A 444 -18.17 -37.22 8.98
CA TRP A 444 -18.13 -38.42 9.84
C TRP A 444 -18.02 -39.70 9.02
N LEU A 445 -18.83 -39.84 7.96
CA LEU A 445 -18.74 -41.00 7.07
C LEU A 445 -17.36 -41.12 6.41
N PHE A 446 -16.74 -39.99 6.06
CA PHE A 446 -15.39 -39.97 5.51
C PHE A 446 -14.34 -40.38 6.57
N PHE A 447 -14.47 -39.87 7.81
CA PHE A 447 -13.60 -40.27 8.92
C PHE A 447 -13.63 -41.78 9.15
N ASN A 448 -14.82 -42.38 9.23
CA ASN A 448 -14.97 -43.83 9.41
C ASN A 448 -14.31 -44.62 8.28
N LYS A 449 -14.45 -44.18 7.02
CA LYS A 449 -13.74 -44.81 5.90
C LYS A 449 -12.23 -44.69 6.02
N LYS A 450 -11.71 -43.55 6.49
CA LYS A 450 -10.26 -43.32 6.69
C LYS A 450 -9.66 -44.28 7.73
N ILE A 451 -10.47 -44.79 8.66
CA ILE A 451 -10.04 -45.72 9.72
C ILE A 451 -10.56 -47.15 9.51
N ASP A 452 -11.09 -47.47 8.31
CA ASP A 452 -11.70 -48.77 7.98
C ASP A 452 -12.82 -49.23 8.94
N ALA A 453 -13.60 -48.28 9.49
CA ALA A 453 -14.74 -48.54 10.37
C ALA A 453 -16.07 -48.66 9.59
N ASP A 454 -17.04 -49.39 10.17
CA ASP A 454 -18.37 -49.58 9.57
C ASP A 454 -19.20 -48.27 9.57
N ASN A 455 -19.76 -47.95 8.41
CA ASN A 455 -20.59 -46.77 8.18
C ASN A 455 -22.09 -47.02 8.35
N ALA A 456 -22.56 -48.27 8.46
CA ALA A 456 -23.98 -48.60 8.44
C ALA A 456 -24.79 -47.82 9.49
N ALA A 457 -24.29 -47.75 10.73
CA ALA A 457 -24.96 -47.05 11.82
C ALA A 457 -25.01 -45.52 11.62
N ILE A 458 -23.90 -44.92 11.18
CA ILE A 458 -23.79 -43.48 10.95
C ILE A 458 -24.64 -43.06 9.74
N LEU A 459 -24.65 -43.87 8.68
CA LEU A 459 -25.50 -43.63 7.51
C LEU A 459 -26.98 -43.66 7.91
N ALA A 460 -27.42 -44.69 8.65
CA ALA A 460 -28.80 -44.79 9.11
C ALA A 460 -29.22 -43.58 9.95
N LYS A 461 -28.37 -43.13 10.89
CA LYS A 461 -28.60 -41.91 11.67
C LYS A 461 -28.70 -40.67 10.78
N SER A 462 -27.78 -40.50 9.82
CA SER A 462 -27.79 -39.33 8.93
C SER A 462 -29.06 -39.23 8.09
N LEU A 463 -29.57 -40.37 7.60
CA LEU A 463 -30.79 -40.42 6.78
C LEU A 463 -32.06 -40.08 7.56
N GLN A 464 -32.05 -40.16 8.90
CA GLN A 464 -33.19 -39.77 9.74
C GLN A 464 -33.34 -38.25 9.85
N PHE A 465 -32.23 -37.51 9.83
CA PHE A 465 -32.23 -36.08 10.16
C PHE A 465 -32.03 -35.14 8.96
N LEU A 466 -31.53 -35.66 7.83
CA LEU A 466 -31.32 -34.88 6.62
C LEU A 466 -32.61 -34.69 5.81
N ASN A 467 -32.67 -33.64 4.99
CA ASN A 467 -33.73 -33.46 3.99
C ASN A 467 -33.53 -34.44 2.80
N ASP A 468 -34.53 -34.59 1.94
CA ASP A 468 -34.49 -35.61 0.88
C ASP A 468 -33.37 -35.37 -0.16
N ASP A 469 -33.02 -34.11 -0.45
CA ASP A 469 -31.91 -33.78 -1.34
C ASP A 469 -30.55 -34.18 -0.73
N ASP A 470 -30.32 -33.89 0.55
CA ASP A 470 -29.10 -34.23 1.26
C ASP A 470 -29.00 -35.74 1.52
N LYS A 471 -30.13 -36.46 1.67
CA LYS A 471 -30.15 -37.93 1.69
C LYS A 471 -29.63 -38.53 0.38
N LEU A 472 -29.99 -37.96 -0.77
CA LEU A 472 -29.47 -38.41 -2.06
C LEU A 472 -27.96 -38.15 -2.16
N LYS A 473 -27.50 -36.98 -1.72
CA LYS A 473 -26.07 -36.61 -1.71
C LYS A 473 -25.27 -37.53 -0.79
N ILE A 474 -25.76 -37.83 0.41
CA ILE A 474 -25.00 -38.61 1.40
C ILE A 474 -24.88 -40.09 1.02
N ASN A 475 -25.91 -40.65 0.37
CA ASN A 475 -25.85 -41.99 -0.20
C ASN A 475 -24.80 -42.11 -1.31
N LYS A 476 -24.66 -41.07 -2.16
CA LYS A 476 -23.60 -41.01 -3.18
C LYS A 476 -22.21 -40.96 -2.53
N ILE A 477 -22.04 -40.15 -1.48
CA ILE A 477 -20.77 -40.06 -0.73
C ILE A 477 -20.41 -41.39 -0.07
N ASN A 478 -21.38 -42.09 0.53
CA ASN A 478 -21.13 -43.39 1.14
C ASN A 478 -20.68 -44.44 0.12
N ASN A 479 -21.21 -44.39 -1.11
CA ASN A 479 -20.84 -45.33 -2.18
C ASN A 479 -19.53 -45.00 -2.90
N TYR A 480 -18.93 -43.82 -2.66
CA TYR A 480 -17.66 -43.43 -3.27
C TYR A 480 -16.48 -44.25 -2.68
N LYS A 481 -15.77 -44.99 -3.54
CA LYS A 481 -14.78 -46.03 -3.15
C LYS A 481 -13.31 -45.58 -3.19
N LYS A 482 -12.96 -44.45 -3.81
CA LYS A 482 -11.57 -43.97 -3.89
C LYS A 482 -11.25 -43.07 -2.69
N ILE A 483 -10.28 -43.47 -1.88
CA ILE A 483 -9.58 -42.58 -0.93
C ILE A 483 -8.11 -42.76 -1.24
N ALA A 484 -7.57 -41.98 -2.18
CA ALA A 484 -6.18 -42.11 -2.61
C ALA A 484 -5.32 -40.94 -2.12
N SER A 485 -5.55 -40.40 -0.92
CA SER A 485 -4.67 -39.39 -0.33
C SER A 485 -5.04 -39.06 1.12
N PRO A 486 -4.10 -38.58 1.98
CA PRO A 486 -4.42 -38.07 3.32
C PRO A 486 -5.19 -36.72 3.32
N ARG A 487 -5.37 -36.09 2.15
CA ARG A 487 -6.16 -34.87 1.94
C ARG A 487 -7.43 -35.19 1.17
N PHE A 488 -8.43 -34.30 1.21
CA PHE A 488 -9.55 -34.30 0.26
C PHE A 488 -8.97 -34.50 -1.15
N ASP A 489 -9.35 -35.60 -1.82
CA ASP A 489 -9.01 -35.77 -3.23
C ASP A 489 -9.70 -34.66 -4.01
N GLU A 490 -9.07 -34.10 -5.05
CA GLU A 490 -9.68 -33.06 -5.89
C GLU A 490 -11.06 -33.50 -6.43
N GLU A 491 -11.26 -34.81 -6.62
CA GLU A 491 -12.54 -35.44 -7.00
C GLU A 491 -13.61 -35.40 -5.89
N TYR A 492 -13.25 -35.48 -4.60
CA TYR A 492 -14.19 -35.39 -3.48
C TYR A 492 -14.60 -33.94 -3.21
N ASP A 493 -13.67 -33.00 -3.36
CA ASP A 493 -13.97 -31.57 -3.30
C ASP A 493 -14.80 -31.12 -4.51
N THR A 494 -14.51 -31.58 -5.73
CA THR A 494 -15.39 -31.32 -6.90
C THR A 494 -16.76 -32.00 -6.78
N LEU A 495 -16.85 -33.19 -6.17
CA LEU A 495 -18.13 -33.83 -5.90
C LEU A 495 -18.95 -33.01 -4.88
N LEU A 496 -18.34 -32.52 -3.81
CA LEU A 496 -19.01 -31.64 -2.84
C LEU A 496 -19.38 -30.27 -3.44
N ASP A 497 -18.51 -29.68 -4.25
CA ASP A 497 -18.76 -28.41 -4.94
C ASP A 497 -19.82 -28.54 -6.04
N SER A 498 -20.01 -29.74 -6.62
CA SER A 498 -21.12 -30.02 -7.55
C SER A 498 -22.51 -30.00 -6.88
N PHE A 499 -22.54 -29.92 -5.55
CA PHE A 499 -23.75 -29.88 -4.73
C PHE A 499 -23.99 -28.54 -4.01
N ALA A 500 -23.08 -27.58 -4.16
CA ALA A 500 -23.19 -26.19 -3.72
C ALA A 500 -23.78 -25.33 -4.84
#